data_AF-A0A846PBG8-F1
#
_entry.id   AF-A0A846PBG8-F1
#
_cell.length_a   1.000
_cell.length_b   1.000
_cell.length_c   1.000
_cell.angle_alpha   90.00
_cell.angle_beta   90.00
_cell.angle_gamma   90.00
#
_symmetry.space_group_name_H-M   'P 1'
#
loop_
_entity.id
_entity.type
_entity.pdbx_description
1 polymer ?
#
loop_
_entity_poly.entity_id
_entity_poly.type
_entity_poly.pdbx_seq_one_letter_code
_entity_poly.pdbx_strand_id
1 'polypeptide(L)'
;MAYTEWTFEGRVLSWIREYIREKKLPFDGADQEIIIEGRKRPDILIWKSRNMREAALLLSLKGPYSDAWEAADDALIASSRIGTRYFATWNVNRFFMWDRYRRGTLYDQLVDASEVTTIKQWKEIDRVEESIKSFLKDFLVEFTEVYYERKAIPPLPPDERFIYRLRSAIDAFSIPAFDQIKREWSGSDEFKERLRKWFGEQGWTFTSTDPNFEKVARQYVYLLVNKIVFYYILRL
;
A
#
# COMPACT_ATOMS: atom_id res chain seq x y z
N MET A 1 23.26 4.31 8.23
CA MET A 1 21.94 4.43 8.88
C MET A 1 20.93 3.76 7.96
N ALA A 2 20.04 2.90 8.48
CA ALA A 2 19.06 2.19 7.66
C ALA A 2 17.65 2.54 8.16
N TYR A 3 16.78 2.99 7.26
CA TYR A 3 15.38 3.20 7.57
C TYR A 3 14.64 1.85 7.68
N THR A 4 13.61 1.82 8.52
CA THR A 4 12.78 0.65 8.83
C THR A 4 11.29 1.01 8.75
N GLU A 5 10.42 0.01 8.83
CA GLU A 5 8.96 0.20 8.94
C GLU A 5 8.60 1.16 10.09
N TRP A 6 9.18 0.96 11.29
CA TRP A 6 8.99 1.88 12.42
C TRP A 6 9.47 3.32 12.17
N THR A 7 10.53 3.49 11.38
CA THR A 7 10.99 4.84 11.03
C THR A 7 9.97 5.53 10.12
N PHE A 8 9.39 4.78 9.18
CA PHE A 8 8.33 5.28 8.32
C PHE A 8 7.05 5.58 9.12
N GLU A 9 6.62 4.68 10.01
CA GLU A 9 5.48 4.91 10.91
C GLU A 9 5.64 6.20 11.71
N GLY A 10 6.80 6.41 12.33
CA GLY A 10 7.07 7.63 13.10
C GLY A 10 7.01 8.91 12.25
N ARG A 11 7.48 8.86 11.00
CA ARG A 11 7.37 9.98 10.06
C ARG A 11 5.92 10.25 9.68
N VAL A 12 5.16 9.22 9.31
CA VAL A 12 3.73 9.32 8.97
C VAL A 12 2.94 9.88 10.14
N LEU A 13 3.17 9.40 11.36
CA LEU A 13 2.55 9.93 12.58
C LEU A 13 2.84 11.42 12.76
N SER A 14 4.10 11.83 12.58
CA SER A 14 4.52 13.23 12.68
C SER A 14 3.78 14.10 11.67
N TRP A 15 3.75 13.70 10.39
CA TRP A 15 3.07 14.44 9.33
C TRP A 15 1.56 14.51 9.54
N ILE A 16 0.91 13.42 9.96
CA ILE A 16 -0.53 13.43 10.29
C ILE A 16 -0.82 14.46 11.38
N ARG A 17 -0.05 14.45 12.48
CA ARG A 17 -0.23 15.41 13.59
C ARG A 17 -0.01 16.86 13.13
N GLU A 18 1.01 17.08 12.31
CA GLU A 18 1.29 18.39 11.73
C GLU A 18 0.12 18.88 10.88
N TYR A 19 -0.39 18.07 9.96
CA TYR A 19 -1.48 18.45 9.07
C TYR A 19 -2.81 18.64 9.78
N ILE A 20 -3.14 17.82 10.78
CA ILE A 20 -4.32 18.03 11.63
C ILE A 20 -4.26 19.44 12.25
N ARG A 21 -3.11 19.84 12.78
CA ARG A 21 -2.92 21.16 13.38
C ARG A 21 -2.91 22.30 12.34
N GLU A 22 -2.13 22.17 11.28
CA GLU A 22 -1.96 23.21 10.24
C GLU A 22 -3.29 23.50 9.52
N LYS A 23 -4.02 22.44 9.14
CA LYS A 23 -5.30 22.53 8.43
C LYS A 23 -6.50 22.69 9.36
N LYS A 24 -6.28 22.70 10.68
CA LYS A 24 -7.33 22.77 11.70
C LYS A 24 -8.41 21.72 11.48
N LEU A 25 -7.98 20.49 11.15
CA LEU A 25 -8.90 19.38 10.93
C LEU A 25 -9.60 19.03 12.26
N PRO A 26 -10.88 18.64 12.23
CA PRO A 26 -11.68 18.34 13.41
C PRO A 26 -11.35 16.97 14.04
N PHE A 27 -10.06 16.66 14.18
CA PHE A 27 -9.55 15.45 14.83
C PHE A 27 -8.67 15.83 16.02
N ASP A 28 -8.78 15.08 17.13
CA ASP A 28 -7.95 15.29 18.33
C ASP A 28 -6.46 14.95 18.12
N GLY A 29 -6.13 14.31 17.00
CA GLY A 29 -4.76 13.95 16.60
C GLY A 29 -4.62 12.47 16.29
N ALA A 30 -3.38 11.99 16.25
CA ALA A 30 -3.07 10.58 15.98
C ALA A 30 -2.04 10.03 16.96
N ASP A 31 -2.02 8.73 17.14
CA ASP A 31 -1.09 8.00 18.00
C ASP A 31 -0.68 6.69 17.34
N GLN A 32 0.50 6.19 17.70
CA GLN A 32 1.00 4.90 17.26
C GLN A 32 1.01 3.90 18.42
N GLU A 33 0.93 2.61 18.08
CA GLU A 33 1.16 1.51 19.00
C GLU A 33 0.30 1.48 20.29
N ILE A 34 -0.91 2.04 20.24
CA ILE A 34 -1.76 2.10 21.43
C ILE A 34 -2.34 0.73 21.76
N ILE A 35 -2.25 0.35 23.03
CA ILE A 35 -2.99 -0.80 23.56
C ILE A 35 -4.41 -0.32 23.91
N ILE A 36 -5.39 -0.81 23.15
CA ILE A 36 -6.81 -0.66 23.51
C ILE A 36 -7.26 -2.00 24.10
N GLU A 37 -7.59 -1.98 25.41
CA GLU A 37 -8.10 -3.15 26.15
C GLU A 37 -7.20 -4.41 26.10
N GLY A 38 -5.87 -4.24 26.12
CA GLY A 38 -4.91 -5.38 26.11
C GLY A 38 -4.72 -6.06 24.75
N ARG A 39 -5.17 -5.45 23.65
CA ARG A 39 -5.18 -6.07 22.31
C ARG A 39 -4.04 -5.60 21.40
N LYS A 40 -3.87 -6.30 20.26
CA LYS A 40 -2.87 -6.03 19.20
C LYS A 40 -2.91 -4.55 18.79
N ARG A 41 -1.73 -3.96 18.72
CA ARG A 41 -1.51 -2.53 18.53
C ARG A 41 -1.68 -2.17 17.06
N PRO A 42 -2.57 -1.23 16.69
CA PRO A 42 -2.57 -0.67 15.35
C PRO A 42 -1.31 0.20 15.15
N ASP A 43 -0.81 0.24 13.91
CA ASP A 43 0.39 1.00 13.58
C ASP A 43 0.13 2.49 13.82
N ILE A 44 -0.97 3.03 13.28
CA ILE A 44 -1.45 4.40 13.58
C ILE A 44 -2.98 4.42 13.78
N LEU A 45 -3.44 5.19 14.76
CA LEU A 45 -4.85 5.48 15.00
C LEU A 45 -5.09 6.99 14.99
N ILE A 46 -6.01 7.46 14.15
CA ILE A 46 -6.48 8.84 14.13
C ILE A 46 -7.73 8.94 15.00
N TRP A 47 -7.74 9.89 15.94
CA TRP A 47 -8.82 10.10 16.88
C TRP A 47 -9.75 11.22 16.45
N LYS A 48 -11.05 10.96 16.46
CA LYS A 48 -12.05 12.03 16.48
C LYS A 48 -12.10 12.64 17.88
N SER A 49 -12.17 11.80 18.91
CA SER A 49 -12.05 12.23 20.31
C SER A 49 -11.25 11.23 21.14
N ARG A 50 -10.08 11.65 21.65
CA ARG A 50 -9.24 10.83 22.54
C ARG A 50 -9.94 10.57 23.87
N ASN A 51 -10.55 11.60 24.44
CA ASN A 51 -11.23 11.52 25.73
C ASN A 51 -12.41 10.55 25.70
N MET A 52 -13.17 10.54 24.60
CA MET A 52 -14.30 9.62 24.40
C MET A 52 -13.88 8.27 23.82
N ARG A 53 -12.57 8.05 23.58
CA ARG A 53 -12.01 6.87 22.89
C ARG A 53 -12.67 6.59 21.54
N GLU A 54 -13.02 7.66 20.82
CA GLU A 54 -13.67 7.58 19.51
C GLU A 54 -12.62 7.70 18.39
N ALA A 55 -12.29 6.57 17.79
CA ALA A 55 -11.38 6.50 16.66
C ALA A 55 -12.08 6.85 15.34
N ALA A 56 -11.41 7.65 14.51
CA ALA A 56 -11.88 8.01 13.17
C ALA A 56 -11.36 7.06 12.08
N LEU A 57 -10.08 6.71 12.15
CA LEU A 57 -9.39 5.88 11.17
C LEU A 57 -8.32 5.04 11.84
N LEU A 58 -8.28 3.74 11.51
CA LEU A 58 -7.13 2.87 11.76
C LEU A 58 -6.28 2.76 10.50
N LEU A 59 -4.97 2.90 10.63
CA LEU A 59 -4.02 2.78 9.53
C LEU A 59 -2.99 1.69 9.87
N SER A 60 -2.89 0.67 9.00
CA SER A 60 -1.83 -0.33 9.07
C SER A 60 -0.77 -0.07 7.98
N LEU A 61 0.47 0.09 8.41
CA LEU A 61 1.62 0.39 7.56
C LEU A 61 2.42 -0.87 7.32
N LYS A 62 3.00 -1.01 6.13
CA LYS A 62 3.83 -2.15 5.73
C LYS A 62 5.03 -1.68 4.91
N GLY A 63 6.05 -2.53 4.79
CA GLY A 63 7.17 -2.29 3.89
C GLY A 63 6.82 -2.38 2.39
N PRO A 64 7.63 -1.75 1.52
CA PRO A 64 7.36 -1.68 0.08
C PRO A 64 7.32 -3.04 -0.62
N TYR A 65 7.97 -4.06 -0.06
CA TYR A 65 7.98 -5.43 -0.56
C TYR A 65 6.75 -6.25 -0.14
N SER A 66 5.93 -5.75 0.77
CA SER A 66 4.70 -6.39 1.21
C SER A 66 3.53 -5.89 0.38
N ASP A 67 2.60 -6.76 0.01
CA ASP A 67 1.36 -6.34 -0.65
C ASP A 67 0.47 -5.60 0.36
N ALA A 68 0.13 -4.34 0.09
CA ALA A 68 -0.68 -3.54 1.01
C ALA A 68 -2.05 -4.19 1.30
N TRP A 69 -2.61 -4.92 0.34
CA TRP A 69 -3.88 -5.60 0.52
C TRP A 69 -3.80 -6.78 1.49
N GLU A 70 -2.65 -7.45 1.60
CA GLU A 70 -2.50 -8.64 2.47
C GLU A 70 -2.75 -8.30 3.94
N ALA A 71 -2.49 -7.06 4.34
CA ALA A 71 -2.75 -6.56 5.70
C ALA A 71 -4.24 -6.23 5.97
N ALA A 72 -5.12 -6.33 4.98
CA ALA A 72 -6.49 -5.81 5.07
C ALA A 72 -7.38 -6.62 6.01
N ASP A 73 -7.28 -7.95 6.03
CA ASP A 73 -8.06 -8.79 6.95
C ASP A 73 -7.67 -8.54 8.41
N ASP A 74 -6.36 -8.43 8.68
CA ASP A 74 -5.82 -8.09 10.00
C ASP A 74 -6.29 -6.70 10.45
N ALA A 75 -6.27 -5.72 9.54
CA ALA A 75 -6.74 -4.37 9.79
C ALA A 75 -8.27 -4.31 10.00
N LEU A 76 -9.05 -5.13 9.29
CA LEU A 76 -10.50 -5.28 9.47
C LEU A 76 -10.83 -5.83 10.86
N ILE A 77 -10.12 -6.88 11.29
CA ILE A 77 -10.28 -7.46 12.63
C ILE A 77 -9.92 -6.43 13.71
N ALA A 78 -8.80 -5.72 13.55
CA ALA A 78 -8.36 -4.70 14.49
C ALA A 78 -9.34 -3.53 14.59
N SER A 79 -9.79 -3.01 13.45
CA SER A 79 -10.75 -1.90 13.39
C SER A 79 -12.12 -2.28 13.95
N SER A 80 -12.57 -3.53 13.76
CA SER A 80 -13.78 -4.04 14.40
C SER A 80 -13.65 -4.07 15.93
N ARG A 81 -12.49 -4.45 16.45
CA ARG A 81 -12.23 -4.47 17.91
C ARG A 81 -12.14 -3.07 18.52
N ILE A 82 -11.68 -2.09 17.74
CA ILE A 82 -11.56 -0.69 18.16
C ILE A 82 -12.88 0.06 17.98
N GLY A 83 -13.76 -0.41 17.09
CA GLY A 83 -15.05 0.22 16.82
C GLY A 83 -15.01 1.35 15.79
N THR A 84 -13.87 1.56 15.10
CA THR A 84 -13.77 2.60 14.04
C THR A 84 -14.48 2.16 12.76
N ARG A 85 -15.22 3.05 12.09
CA ARG A 85 -15.89 2.75 10.81
C ARG A 85 -14.90 2.51 9.68
N TYR A 86 -13.86 3.33 9.61
CA TYR A 86 -12.87 3.30 8.53
C TYR A 86 -11.56 2.67 8.99
N PHE A 87 -10.94 1.94 8.08
CA PHE A 87 -9.58 1.44 8.23
C PHE A 87 -8.86 1.48 6.88
N ALA A 88 -7.54 1.53 6.93
CA ALA A 88 -6.68 1.61 5.77
C ALA A 88 -5.42 0.77 5.92
N THR A 89 -4.86 0.36 4.79
CA THR A 89 -3.55 -0.31 4.71
C THR A 89 -2.67 0.42 3.70
N TRP A 90 -1.36 0.44 3.95
CA TRP A 90 -0.43 1.19 3.11
C TRP A 90 0.98 0.64 3.16
N ASN A 91 1.52 0.25 2.01
CA ASN A 91 2.88 -0.28 1.88
C ASN A 91 3.90 0.77 1.35
N VAL A 92 3.70 2.04 1.70
CA VAL A 92 4.38 3.22 1.10
C VAL A 92 3.93 3.50 -0.34
N ASN A 93 3.90 2.50 -1.22
CA ASN A 93 3.63 2.66 -2.66
C ASN A 93 2.13 2.67 -3.01
N ARG A 94 1.34 1.89 -2.30
CA ARG A 94 -0.08 1.60 -2.56
C ARG A 94 -0.87 1.76 -1.28
N PHE A 95 -1.89 2.60 -1.33
CA PHE A 95 -2.78 2.88 -0.22
C PHE A 95 -4.18 2.36 -0.53
N PHE A 96 -4.83 1.77 0.46
CA PHE A 96 -6.20 1.31 0.38
C PHE A 96 -6.97 1.72 1.63
N MET A 97 -8.21 2.18 1.47
CA MET A 97 -9.13 2.46 2.58
C MET A 97 -10.48 1.79 2.35
N TRP A 98 -11.07 1.32 3.45
CA TRP A 98 -12.34 0.62 3.48
C TRP A 98 -13.33 1.29 4.44
N ASP A 99 -14.61 1.19 4.10
CA ASP A 99 -15.75 1.49 4.97
C ASP A 99 -16.38 0.18 5.43
N ARG A 100 -16.18 -0.18 6.70
CA ARG A 100 -16.67 -1.46 7.25
C ARG A 100 -18.18 -1.60 7.23
N TYR A 101 -18.90 -0.50 7.15
CA TYR A 101 -20.36 -0.51 7.20
C TYR A 101 -20.98 -0.68 5.81
N ARG A 102 -20.18 -0.67 4.73
CA ARG A 102 -20.63 -1.12 3.42
C ARG A 102 -20.91 -2.62 3.43
N ARG A 103 -22.03 -3.01 2.81
CA ARG A 103 -22.42 -4.41 2.65
C ARG A 103 -21.54 -5.10 1.62
N GLY A 104 -21.29 -6.38 1.84
CA GLY A 104 -20.56 -7.24 0.91
C GLY A 104 -19.23 -7.71 1.49
N THR A 105 -18.33 -8.10 0.60
CA THR A 105 -16.99 -8.58 0.92
C THR A 105 -16.05 -7.41 1.23
N LEU A 106 -14.83 -7.71 1.68
CA LEU A 106 -13.75 -6.72 1.79
C LEU A 106 -13.54 -5.94 0.49
N TYR A 107 -13.75 -6.59 -0.65
CA TYR A 107 -13.67 -5.96 -1.95
C TYR A 107 -14.78 -4.92 -2.17
N ASP A 108 -15.99 -5.19 -1.68
CA ASP A 108 -17.13 -4.27 -1.77
C ASP A 108 -17.01 -3.07 -0.85
N GLN A 109 -16.30 -3.28 0.25
CA GLN A 109 -16.02 -2.27 1.26
C GLN A 109 -14.92 -1.29 0.86
N LEU A 110 -14.17 -1.56 -0.21
CA LEU A 110 -13.11 -0.67 -0.67
C LEU A 110 -13.70 0.66 -1.17
N VAL A 111 -13.20 1.76 -0.60
CA VAL A 111 -13.69 3.10 -0.88
C VAL A 111 -12.62 4.02 -1.45
N ASP A 112 -11.34 3.73 -1.22
CA ASP A 112 -10.22 4.46 -1.79
C ASP A 112 -9.09 3.47 -2.12
N ALA A 113 -8.47 3.68 -3.28
CA ALA A 113 -7.30 2.97 -3.74
C ALA A 113 -6.40 3.97 -4.48
N SER A 114 -5.20 4.17 -3.95
CA SER A 114 -4.30 5.24 -4.41
C SER A 114 -2.89 4.72 -4.65
N GLU A 115 -2.30 5.16 -5.76
CA GLU A 115 -0.88 4.97 -6.06
C GLU A 115 -0.10 6.18 -5.52
N VAL A 116 0.67 5.99 -4.45
CA VAL A 116 1.32 7.10 -3.73
C VAL A 116 2.72 7.37 -4.24
N THR A 117 3.51 6.32 -4.42
CA THR A 117 4.89 6.42 -4.89
C THR A 117 5.40 5.09 -5.45
N THR A 118 6.70 5.02 -5.77
CA THR A 118 7.38 3.81 -6.20
C THR A 118 8.80 3.76 -5.62
N ILE A 119 8.95 3.00 -4.55
CA ILE A 119 10.24 2.63 -3.94
C ILE A 119 10.32 1.12 -3.77
N LYS A 120 11.55 0.59 -3.78
CA LYS A 120 11.82 -0.83 -3.55
C LYS A 120 12.48 -1.07 -2.20
N GLN A 121 13.19 -0.05 -1.69
CA GLN A 121 13.96 -0.14 -0.46
C GLN A 121 13.73 1.08 0.41
N TRP A 122 13.79 0.89 1.73
CA TRP A 122 13.60 1.95 2.72
C TRP A 122 14.56 3.15 2.53
N LYS A 123 15.77 2.92 2.03
CA LYS A 123 16.75 3.98 1.74
C LYS A 123 16.27 5.00 0.70
N GLU A 124 15.26 4.66 -0.10
CA GLU A 124 14.70 5.55 -1.13
C GLU A 124 13.64 6.50 -0.56
N ILE A 125 13.26 6.37 0.72
CA ILE A 125 12.13 7.10 1.30
C ILE A 125 12.30 8.62 1.25
N ASP A 126 13.52 9.11 1.47
CA ASP A 126 13.81 10.55 1.42
C ASP A 126 13.59 11.13 0.01
N ARG A 127 13.82 10.33 -1.04
CA ARG A 127 13.58 10.75 -2.45
C ARG A 127 12.10 11.02 -2.71
N VAL A 128 11.21 10.33 -2.00
CA VAL A 128 9.76 10.34 -2.25
C VAL A 128 8.97 10.99 -1.13
N GLU A 129 9.65 11.60 -0.14
CA GLU A 129 9.03 12.19 1.04
C GLU A 129 7.97 13.23 0.68
N GLU A 130 8.24 14.10 -0.29
CA GLU A 130 7.29 15.15 -0.70
C GLU A 130 6.04 14.56 -1.39
N SER A 131 6.18 13.47 -2.15
CA SER A 131 5.03 12.75 -2.72
C SER A 131 4.16 12.15 -1.61
N ILE A 132 4.80 11.55 -0.60
CA ILE A 132 4.12 10.95 0.56
C ILE A 132 3.38 12.02 1.38
N LYS A 133 4.04 13.15 1.66
CA LYS A 133 3.47 14.29 2.35
C LYS A 133 2.29 14.90 1.62
N SER A 134 2.43 15.12 0.30
CA SER A 134 1.35 15.63 -0.54
C SER A 134 0.14 14.72 -0.49
N PHE A 135 0.35 13.41 -0.70
CA PHE A 135 -0.71 12.41 -0.61
C PHE A 135 -1.41 12.44 0.75
N LEU A 136 -0.65 12.40 1.85
CA LEU A 136 -1.23 12.41 3.21
C LEU A 136 -2.05 13.66 3.49
N LYS A 137 -1.56 14.83 3.06
CA LYS A 137 -2.25 16.10 3.24
C LYS A 137 -3.59 16.10 2.52
N ASP A 138 -3.60 15.71 1.24
CA ASP A 138 -4.81 15.70 0.42
C ASP A 138 -5.79 14.63 0.93
N PHE A 139 -5.29 13.45 1.25
CA PHE A 139 -6.07 12.35 1.85
C PHE A 139 -6.74 12.79 3.15
N LEU A 140 -6.03 13.42 4.09
CA LEU A 140 -6.63 13.81 5.38
C LEU A 140 -7.74 14.85 5.22
N VAL A 141 -7.59 15.79 4.28
CA VAL A 141 -8.62 16.78 3.97
C VAL A 141 -9.85 16.10 3.37
N GLU A 142 -9.65 15.24 2.38
CA GLU A 142 -10.73 14.49 1.76
C GLU A 142 -11.43 13.55 2.74
N PHE A 143 -10.64 12.81 3.54
CA PHE A 143 -11.14 11.92 4.58
C PHE A 143 -11.96 12.67 5.62
N THR A 144 -11.62 13.92 5.95
CA THR A 144 -12.43 14.75 6.84
C THR A 144 -13.83 14.96 6.27
N GLU A 145 -13.93 15.34 5.00
CA GLU A 145 -15.23 15.58 4.35
C GLU A 145 -16.06 14.30 4.23
N VAL A 146 -15.40 13.16 4.02
CA VAL A 146 -16.04 11.83 4.04
C VAL A 146 -16.53 11.46 5.44
N TYR A 147 -15.67 11.60 6.45
CA TYR A 147 -15.94 11.16 7.82
C TYR A 147 -17.14 11.91 8.41
N TYR A 148 -17.26 13.20 8.11
CA TYR A 148 -18.39 14.05 8.52
C TYR A 148 -19.56 14.05 7.52
N GLU A 149 -19.56 13.12 6.56
CA GLU A 149 -20.64 12.90 5.59
C GLU A 149 -20.99 14.13 4.74
N ARG A 150 -20.03 15.03 4.55
CA ARG A 150 -20.13 16.22 3.68
C ARG A 150 -19.86 15.87 2.22
N LYS A 151 -19.11 14.79 1.99
CA LYS A 151 -18.81 14.23 0.68
C LYS A 151 -19.15 12.74 0.66
N ALA A 152 -19.98 12.32 -0.28
CA ALA A 152 -20.19 10.90 -0.55
C ALA A 152 -18.97 10.32 -1.28
N ILE A 153 -18.50 9.14 -0.85
CA ILE A 153 -17.54 8.38 -1.65
C ILE A 153 -18.32 7.53 -2.66
N PRO A 154 -18.23 7.78 -3.97
CA PRO A 154 -18.77 6.83 -4.94
C PRO A 154 -18.08 5.48 -4.76
N PRO A 155 -18.79 4.35 -4.88
CA PRO A 155 -18.12 3.05 -4.90
C PRO A 155 -17.16 3.00 -6.08
N LEU A 156 -15.92 2.56 -5.83
CA LEU A 156 -14.98 2.24 -6.91
C LEU A 156 -15.64 1.20 -7.83
N PRO A 157 -15.67 1.42 -9.15
CA PRO A 157 -16.14 0.44 -10.11
C PRO A 157 -15.47 -0.94 -9.90
N PRO A 158 -16.20 -2.06 -10.05
CA PRO A 158 -15.64 -3.40 -9.79
C PRO A 158 -14.37 -3.72 -10.59
N ASP A 159 -14.27 -3.22 -11.81
CA ASP A 159 -13.10 -3.32 -12.69
C ASP A 159 -11.91 -2.53 -12.15
N GLU A 160 -12.12 -1.31 -11.66
CA GLU A 160 -11.06 -0.51 -11.04
C GLU A 160 -10.48 -1.19 -9.80
N ARG A 161 -11.35 -1.72 -8.92
CA ARG A 161 -10.92 -2.47 -7.74
C ARG A 161 -10.02 -3.65 -8.11
N PHE A 162 -10.32 -4.32 -9.23
CA PHE A 162 -9.57 -5.50 -9.68
C PHE A 162 -8.20 -5.06 -10.19
N ILE A 163 -8.17 -4.00 -10.97
CA ILE A 163 -6.95 -3.39 -11.49
C ILE A 163 -6.05 -2.96 -10.33
N TYR A 164 -6.57 -2.29 -9.31
CA TYR A 164 -5.77 -1.88 -8.16
C TYR A 164 -5.24 -3.06 -7.34
N ARG A 165 -6.07 -4.07 -7.09
CA ARG A 165 -5.63 -5.31 -6.42
C ARG A 165 -4.50 -5.99 -7.18
N LEU A 166 -4.66 -6.13 -8.50
CA LEU A 166 -3.70 -6.76 -9.38
C LEU A 166 -2.39 -5.97 -9.43
N ARG A 167 -2.47 -4.65 -9.58
CA ARG A 167 -1.28 -3.77 -9.57
C ARG A 167 -0.53 -3.85 -8.25
N SER A 168 -1.22 -3.80 -7.11
CA SER A 168 -0.57 -3.91 -5.79
C SER A 168 0.21 -5.21 -5.64
N ALA A 169 -0.40 -6.34 -6.03
CA ALA A 169 0.27 -7.63 -6.00
C ALA A 169 1.49 -7.64 -6.93
N ILE A 170 1.34 -7.18 -8.18
CA ILE A 170 2.45 -7.14 -9.14
C ILE A 170 3.59 -6.28 -8.61
N ASP A 171 3.31 -5.08 -8.11
CA ASP A 171 4.33 -4.14 -7.68
C ASP A 171 5.10 -4.67 -6.47
N ALA A 172 4.39 -5.25 -5.48
CA ALA A 172 5.02 -5.86 -4.31
C ALA A 172 5.91 -7.05 -4.69
N PHE A 173 5.40 -8.00 -5.48
CA PHE A 173 6.16 -9.22 -5.86
C PHE A 173 7.24 -8.95 -6.90
N SER A 174 7.17 -7.83 -7.64
CA SER A 174 8.22 -7.45 -8.59
C SER A 174 9.51 -7.01 -7.90
N ILE A 175 9.47 -6.55 -6.65
CA ILE A 175 10.65 -6.15 -5.89
C ILE A 175 11.59 -7.36 -5.62
N PRO A 176 11.13 -8.45 -4.98
CA PRO A 176 12.00 -9.62 -4.79
C PRO A 176 12.38 -10.29 -6.11
N ALA A 177 11.51 -10.28 -7.13
CA ALA A 177 11.84 -10.78 -8.46
C ALA A 177 12.97 -9.97 -9.11
N PHE A 178 12.92 -8.64 -9.01
CA PHE A 178 13.97 -7.73 -9.48
C PHE A 178 15.31 -8.03 -8.80
N ASP A 179 15.31 -8.16 -7.48
CA ASP A 179 16.54 -8.45 -6.73
C ASP A 179 17.11 -9.82 -7.12
N GLN A 180 16.27 -10.83 -7.33
CA GLN A 180 16.72 -12.15 -7.79
C GLN A 180 17.31 -12.09 -9.20
N ILE A 181 16.63 -11.42 -10.14
CA ILE A 181 17.11 -11.26 -11.52
C ILE A 181 18.49 -10.58 -11.55
N LYS A 182 18.70 -9.54 -10.72
CA LYS A 182 20.02 -8.89 -10.63
C LYS A 182 21.09 -9.81 -10.06
N ARG A 183 20.72 -10.68 -9.12
CA ARG A 183 21.61 -11.68 -8.53
C ARG A 183 22.04 -12.70 -9.58
N GLU A 184 21.09 -13.26 -10.32
CA GLU A 184 21.33 -14.21 -11.41
C GLU A 184 22.18 -13.58 -12.52
N TRP A 185 21.85 -12.33 -12.91
CA TRP A 185 22.63 -11.57 -13.88
C TRP A 185 24.09 -11.41 -13.46
N SER A 186 24.38 -11.27 -12.17
CA SER A 186 25.76 -11.10 -11.69
C SER A 186 26.52 -12.43 -11.62
N GLY A 187 25.82 -13.56 -11.45
CA GLY A 187 26.43 -14.85 -11.15
C GLY A 187 26.38 -15.91 -12.25
N SER A 188 25.59 -15.72 -13.32
CA SER A 188 25.40 -16.74 -14.36
C SER A 188 25.50 -16.16 -15.78
N ASP A 189 26.52 -16.57 -16.53
CA ASP A 189 26.69 -16.17 -17.93
C ASP A 189 25.59 -16.77 -18.82
N GLU A 190 25.14 -18.00 -18.52
CA GLU A 190 24.00 -18.63 -19.19
C GLU A 190 22.73 -17.77 -19.04
N PHE A 191 22.46 -17.27 -17.83
CA PHE A 191 21.33 -16.40 -17.59
C PHE A 191 21.45 -15.08 -18.36
N LYS A 192 22.65 -14.48 -18.43
CA LYS A 192 22.88 -13.24 -19.19
C LYS A 192 22.55 -13.43 -20.67
N GLU A 193 23.00 -14.54 -21.28
CA GLU A 193 22.73 -14.85 -22.68
C GLU A 193 21.24 -15.05 -22.93
N ARG A 194 20.58 -15.85 -22.09
CA ARG A 194 19.14 -16.09 -22.19
C ARG A 194 18.32 -14.81 -22.04
N LEU A 195 18.68 -13.94 -21.09
CA LEU A 195 18.00 -12.67 -20.88
C LEU A 195 18.17 -11.73 -22.07
N ARG A 196 19.38 -11.58 -22.60
CA ARG A 196 19.64 -10.77 -23.81
C ARG A 196 18.87 -11.28 -25.01
N LYS A 197 18.87 -12.60 -25.23
CA LYS A 197 18.11 -13.23 -26.31
C LYS A 197 16.62 -12.94 -26.18
N TRP A 198 16.05 -13.12 -24.99
CA TRP A 198 14.65 -12.84 -24.73
C TRP A 198 14.30 -11.36 -24.98
N PHE A 199 15.14 -10.41 -24.56
CA PHE A 199 14.95 -8.99 -24.90
C PHE A 199 14.92 -8.76 -26.41
N GLY A 200 15.83 -9.40 -27.16
CA GLY A 200 15.86 -9.35 -28.62
C GLY A 200 14.58 -9.90 -29.25
N GLU A 201 14.05 -11.01 -28.72
CA GLU A 201 12.76 -11.59 -29.16
C GLU A 201 11.58 -10.65 -28.91
N GLN A 202 11.65 -9.78 -27.90
CA GLN A 202 10.64 -8.74 -27.64
C GLN A 202 10.87 -7.45 -28.45
N GLY A 203 11.91 -7.38 -29.28
CA GLY A 203 12.30 -6.16 -30.01
C GLY A 203 12.89 -5.07 -29.11
N TRP A 204 13.48 -5.43 -27.97
CA TRP A 204 14.08 -4.49 -27.00
C TRP A 204 15.60 -4.62 -26.95
N THR A 205 16.26 -3.50 -26.62
CA THR A 205 17.70 -3.48 -26.38
C THR A 205 18.00 -3.60 -24.90
N PHE A 206 18.82 -4.58 -24.52
CA PHE A 206 19.22 -4.78 -23.13
C PHE A 206 20.52 -4.01 -22.82
N THR A 207 20.42 -2.97 -22.00
CA THR A 207 21.53 -2.11 -21.55
C THR A 207 22.01 -2.40 -20.13
N SER A 208 21.53 -3.46 -19.48
CA SER A 208 21.89 -3.83 -18.09
C SER A 208 21.61 -2.72 -17.05
N THR A 209 20.66 -1.84 -17.31
CA THR A 209 20.21 -0.80 -16.37
C THR A 209 19.04 -1.30 -15.51
N ASP A 210 18.86 -0.71 -14.33
CA ASP A 210 17.76 -1.03 -13.41
C ASP A 210 16.37 -1.04 -14.07
N PRO A 211 16.01 -0.08 -14.95
CA PRO A 211 14.74 -0.14 -15.69
C PRO A 211 14.53 -1.41 -16.53
N ASN A 212 15.59 -2.02 -17.08
CA ASN A 212 15.46 -3.26 -17.85
C ASN A 212 15.14 -4.42 -16.91
N PHE A 213 15.83 -4.52 -15.78
CA PHE A 213 15.56 -5.54 -14.78
C PHE A 213 14.16 -5.38 -14.18
N GLU A 214 13.71 -4.16 -13.93
CA GLU A 214 12.34 -3.86 -13.47
C GLU A 214 11.30 -4.35 -14.47
N LYS A 215 11.51 -4.06 -15.75
CA LYS A 215 10.62 -4.48 -16.83
C LYS A 215 10.44 -6.00 -16.84
N VAL A 216 11.54 -6.74 -16.72
CA VAL A 216 11.53 -8.21 -16.68
C VAL A 216 10.82 -8.70 -15.43
N ALA A 217 11.14 -8.13 -14.26
CA ALA A 217 10.54 -8.53 -12.99
C ALA A 217 9.02 -8.36 -13.02
N ARG A 218 8.54 -7.19 -13.46
CA ARG A 218 7.11 -6.91 -13.58
C ARG A 218 6.43 -7.83 -14.59
N GLN A 219 7.05 -8.08 -15.74
CA GLN A 219 6.49 -8.97 -16.75
C GLN A 219 6.46 -10.43 -16.29
N TYR A 220 7.51 -10.89 -15.59
CA TYR A 220 7.55 -12.21 -14.99
C TYR A 220 6.41 -12.40 -13.98
N VAL A 221 6.26 -11.46 -13.05
CA VAL A 221 5.20 -11.50 -12.04
C VAL A 221 3.81 -11.40 -12.68
N TYR A 222 3.62 -10.51 -13.64
CA TYR A 222 2.36 -10.39 -14.39
C TYR A 222 1.97 -11.70 -15.07
N LEU A 223 2.91 -12.34 -15.78
CA LEU A 223 2.67 -13.63 -16.42
C LEU A 223 2.38 -14.74 -15.41
N LEU A 224 3.06 -14.73 -14.26
CA LEU A 224 2.81 -15.69 -13.19
C LEU A 224 1.41 -15.52 -12.61
N VAL A 225 1.02 -14.29 -12.26
CA VAL A 225 -0.31 -13.98 -11.73
C VAL A 225 -1.40 -14.35 -12.73
N ASN A 226 -1.22 -14.00 -14.01
CA ASN A 226 -2.17 -14.39 -15.06
C ASN A 226 -2.31 -15.91 -15.18
N LYS A 227 -1.20 -16.66 -15.12
CA LYS A 227 -1.26 -18.13 -15.11
C LYS A 227 -2.04 -18.64 -13.90
N ILE A 228 -1.77 -18.13 -12.70
CA ILE A 228 -2.46 -18.53 -11.47
C ILE A 228 -3.97 -18.27 -11.59
N VAL A 229 -4.36 -17.06 -12.01
CA VAL A 229 -5.77 -16.69 -12.20
C VAL A 229 -6.43 -17.60 -13.25
N PHE A 230 -5.77 -17.82 -14.38
CA PHE A 230 -6.28 -18.69 -15.44
C PHE A 230 -6.46 -20.13 -14.97
N TYR A 231 -5.46 -20.71 -14.29
CA TYR A 231 -5.57 -22.06 -13.73
C TYR A 231 -6.65 -22.17 -12.64
N TYR A 232 -6.82 -21.14 -11.82
CA TYR A 232 -7.88 -21.10 -10.81
C TYR A 232 -9.26 -21.09 -11.47
N ILE A 233 -9.44 -20.28 -12.52
CA ILE A 233 -10.69 -20.21 -13.29
C ILE A 233 -10.99 -21.55 -13.97
N LEU A 234 -9.99 -22.20 -14.58
CA LEU A 234 -10.18 -23.52 -15.23
C LEU A 234 -10.51 -24.66 -14.25
N ARG A 235 -10.27 -24.47 -12.95
CA ARG A 235 -10.58 -25.46 -11.92
C ARG A 235 -12.02 -25.33 -11.40
N LEU A 236 -12.69 -24.20 -11.64
CA LEU A 236 -14.10 -23.96 -11.32
C LEU A 236 -15.01 -24.56 -12.40
#